data_AF-A0A7S4R8T6-F1
#
_entry.id   AF-A0A7S4R8T6-F1
#
_cell.length_a   1.000
_cell.length_b   1.000
_cell.length_c   1.000
_cell.angle_alpha   90.00
_cell.angle_beta   90.00
_cell.angle_gamma   90.00
#
_symmetry.space_group_name_H-M   'P 1'
#
loop_
_entity.id
_entity.type
_entity.pdbx_description
1 polymer ?
#
loop_
_entity_poly.entity_id
_entity_poly.type
_entity_poly.pdbx_seq_one_letter_code
_entity_poly.pdbx_strand_id
1 'polypeptide(L)'
;MNNLTDEQLVDTFVLRLSLGPDAGAFLRSLPEDVRSKVIRSFDPRGTKDGNVFGRLQAFARSMLQGPEWSGHYGAVQAPVQEPVAMPEPAPALAPLAPVAYADPGMQPAQDFQEYAWSIGLDENGVRIASMMPQDVRDTVVAEFTPRGTKDGNVLGRLLGFARVVWAQRLGLDPASKQEAAGLLRGLSEEAQARVMAQFDVSGTKDGNILARLQRFATDVANRFGCCGGKGGGQPAMAYTPAPAPVYSPPAPAPVYVPQPVARDYAEHQPQAALSEFVNRMGLDAASASFLQSLPDDVRSVVVSSFNPAGTKDGYVWGRLFGFVRSVWAQRLGLDIGMVSFLKGLPEETQRVVMVKFDPSRTKDGNIAARLESFARSIANSPHQPRQPAFGQPVQQVAPPAQFGAAVVKADAVPNVHAALRDFAQRWGLNEQASAFLRAAPEAVSSVVVASFNANGTKDGNVWGRLFGFVRSVWSQKLGLDNAAFGYVRGLPEDVQMEIITRFAPGQVAAHELLPQLQAVAEEVRHAPQGIIVAPGAPEDPVSFAQRCGLDAEAIAFLLSLSEDVRTVVITDFDPAGTKDGNVFSRLQNFARAVENRRKRMLEAPQSGRNVRPRWGES
;
A
#
# COMPACT_ATOMS: atom_id res chain seq x y z
N MET A 1 -23.09 -8.14 -43.70
CA MET A 1 -22.09 -7.82 -42.66
C MET A 1 -20.84 -7.39 -43.40
N ASN A 2 -20.40 -6.14 -43.23
CA ASN A 2 -19.23 -5.64 -43.95
C ASN A 2 -18.00 -6.41 -43.45
N ASN A 3 -17.26 -7.03 -44.38
CA ASN A 3 -15.97 -7.65 -44.09
C ASN A 3 -14.98 -6.53 -43.76
N LEU A 4 -14.90 -6.16 -42.49
CA LEU A 4 -13.86 -5.27 -41.99
C LEU A 4 -12.51 -5.96 -42.24
N THR A 5 -11.55 -5.20 -42.76
CA THR A 5 -10.17 -5.71 -42.87
C THR A 5 -9.61 -5.95 -41.46
N ASP A 6 -8.62 -6.84 -41.36
CA ASP A 6 -8.01 -7.14 -40.06
C ASP A 6 -7.38 -5.89 -39.41
N GLU A 7 -6.86 -4.95 -40.21
CA GLU A 7 -6.43 -3.64 -39.72
C GLU A 7 -7.57 -2.82 -39.11
N GLN A 8 -8.73 -2.77 -39.77
CA GLN A 8 -9.91 -2.08 -39.26
C GLN A 8 -10.44 -2.72 -37.97
N LEU A 9 -10.30 -4.04 -37.81
CA LEU A 9 -10.64 -4.74 -36.56
C LEU A 9 -9.72 -4.34 -35.41
N VAL A 10 -8.40 -4.25 -35.64
CA VAL A 10 -7.44 -3.76 -34.64
C VAL A 10 -7.77 -2.33 -34.24
N ASP A 11 -7.97 -1.43 -35.19
CA ASP A 11 -8.24 -0.02 -34.89
C ASP A 11 -9.57 0.16 -34.15
N THR A 12 -10.62 -0.56 -34.56
CA THR A 12 -11.90 -0.57 -33.85
C THR A 12 -11.75 -1.10 -32.42
N PHE A 13 -10.95 -2.14 -32.22
CA PHE A 13 -10.71 -2.72 -30.91
C PHE A 13 -9.92 -1.77 -29.98
N VAL A 14 -8.87 -1.14 -30.49
CA VAL A 14 -8.05 -0.16 -29.76
C VAL A 14 -8.89 1.06 -29.38
N LEU A 15 -9.68 1.59 -30.32
CA LEU A 15 -10.59 2.71 -30.08
C LEU A 15 -11.66 2.37 -29.04
N ARG A 16 -12.31 1.20 -29.18
CA ARG A 16 -13.37 0.72 -28.26
C ARG A 16 -12.89 0.60 -26.82
N LEU A 17 -11.64 0.21 -26.62
CA LEU A 17 -11.03 0.06 -25.29
C LEU A 17 -10.27 1.31 -24.83
N SER A 18 -10.27 2.38 -25.63
CA SER A 18 -9.50 3.61 -25.37
C SER A 18 -8.01 3.31 -25.09
N LEU A 19 -7.45 2.39 -25.85
CA LEU A 19 -6.03 2.02 -25.74
C LEU A 19 -5.18 2.98 -26.58
N GLY A 20 -3.98 3.28 -26.11
CA GLY A 20 -3.04 4.14 -26.84
C GLY A 20 -2.52 3.51 -28.14
N PRO A 21 -1.82 4.29 -29.00
CA PRO A 21 -1.30 3.82 -30.28
C PRO A 21 -0.36 2.61 -30.15
N ASP A 22 0.38 2.54 -29.04
CA ASP A 22 1.27 1.41 -28.70
C ASP A 22 0.52 0.07 -28.65
N ALA A 23 -0.76 0.07 -28.26
CA ALA A 23 -1.57 -1.14 -28.23
C ALA A 23 -1.92 -1.65 -29.63
N GLY A 24 -2.15 -0.73 -30.58
CA GLY A 24 -2.36 -1.09 -31.97
C GLY A 24 -1.10 -1.68 -32.59
N ALA A 25 0.05 -1.05 -32.36
CA ALA A 25 1.35 -1.60 -32.80
C ALA A 25 1.61 -2.99 -32.20
N PHE A 26 1.35 -3.16 -30.90
CA PHE A 26 1.48 -4.46 -30.22
C PHE A 26 0.55 -5.52 -30.81
N LEU A 27 -0.74 -5.23 -31.02
CA LEU A 27 -1.68 -6.20 -31.60
C LEU A 27 -1.28 -6.59 -33.02
N ARG A 28 -0.84 -5.64 -33.86
CA ARG A 28 -0.35 -5.93 -35.22
C ARG A 28 0.91 -6.79 -35.23
N SER A 29 1.72 -6.73 -34.17
CA SER A 29 2.92 -7.57 -34.05
C SER A 29 2.63 -9.02 -33.67
N LEU A 30 1.42 -9.35 -33.22
CA LEU A 30 1.02 -10.72 -32.90
C LEU A 30 0.71 -11.54 -34.17
N PRO A 31 0.95 -12.86 -34.17
CA PRO A 31 0.43 -13.77 -35.20
C PRO A 31 -1.08 -13.57 -35.41
N GLU A 32 -1.55 -13.68 -36.66
CA GLU A 32 -2.92 -13.29 -37.07
C GLU A 32 -4.02 -14.00 -36.28
N ASP A 33 -3.83 -15.28 -36.00
CA ASP A 33 -4.71 -16.13 -35.22
C ASP A 33 -4.68 -15.80 -33.71
N VAL A 34 -3.52 -15.52 -33.13
CA VAL A 34 -3.39 -15.00 -31.76
C VAL A 34 -4.08 -13.63 -31.65
N ARG A 35 -3.80 -12.72 -32.59
CA ARG A 35 -4.42 -11.40 -32.68
C ARG A 35 -5.94 -11.52 -32.73
N SER A 36 -6.46 -12.37 -33.61
CA SER A 36 -7.89 -12.64 -33.74
C SER A 36 -8.51 -13.18 -32.45
N LYS A 37 -7.85 -14.13 -31.78
CA LYS A 37 -8.31 -14.72 -30.51
C LYS A 37 -8.30 -13.69 -29.39
N VAL A 38 -7.28 -12.83 -29.33
CA VAL A 38 -7.18 -11.71 -28.38
C VAL A 38 -8.30 -10.70 -28.59
N ILE A 39 -8.52 -10.24 -29.82
CA ILE A 39 -9.58 -9.27 -30.14
C ILE A 39 -10.98 -9.80 -29.77
N ARG A 40 -11.23 -11.10 -29.98
CA ARG A 40 -12.52 -11.74 -29.67
C ARG A 40 -12.72 -12.02 -28.18
N SER A 41 -11.67 -12.43 -27.47
CA SER A 41 -11.80 -13.05 -26.14
C SER A 41 -11.33 -12.17 -24.99
N PHE A 42 -10.65 -11.06 -25.27
CA PHE A 42 -10.15 -10.18 -24.22
C PHE A 42 -11.28 -9.40 -23.55
N ASP A 43 -11.43 -9.58 -22.24
CA ASP A 43 -12.32 -8.78 -21.40
C ASP A 43 -11.50 -7.76 -20.58
N PRO A 44 -11.71 -6.44 -20.79
CA PRO A 44 -11.05 -5.40 -20.01
C PRO A 44 -11.52 -5.34 -18.55
N ARG A 45 -12.63 -6.01 -18.18
CA ARG A 45 -13.19 -5.95 -16.82
C ARG A 45 -12.26 -6.60 -15.79
N GLY A 46 -12.18 -5.97 -14.61
CA GLY A 46 -11.44 -6.48 -13.46
C GLY A 46 -9.99 -5.97 -13.32
N THR A 47 -9.55 -4.96 -14.09
CA THR A 47 -8.30 -4.25 -13.79
C THR A 47 -8.52 -3.31 -12.59
N LYS A 48 -8.04 -3.70 -11.39
CA LYS A 48 -8.14 -2.84 -10.19
C LYS A 48 -7.36 -1.53 -10.31
N ASP A 49 -6.35 -1.49 -11.17
CA ASP A 49 -5.43 -0.38 -11.36
C ASP A 49 -5.74 0.47 -12.61
N GLY A 50 -6.73 0.07 -13.42
CA GLY A 50 -7.06 0.71 -14.70
C GLY A 50 -6.00 0.52 -15.79
N ASN A 51 -5.05 -0.41 -15.62
CA ASN A 51 -4.04 -0.71 -16.65
C ASN A 51 -4.55 -1.77 -17.64
N VAL A 52 -5.49 -1.36 -18.50
CA VAL A 52 -6.09 -2.26 -19.50
C VAL A 52 -5.04 -2.79 -20.47
N PHE A 53 -4.06 -1.97 -20.87
CA PHE A 53 -3.01 -2.38 -21.80
C PHE A 53 -2.07 -3.44 -21.21
N GLY A 54 -1.62 -3.28 -19.96
CA GLY A 54 -0.79 -4.30 -19.30
C GLY A 54 -1.50 -5.65 -19.18
N ARG A 55 -2.82 -5.64 -18.93
CA ARG A 55 -3.63 -6.85 -18.91
C ARG A 55 -3.80 -7.47 -20.30
N LEU A 56 -3.97 -6.66 -21.34
CA LEU A 56 -4.00 -7.12 -22.73
C LEU A 56 -2.71 -7.84 -23.11
N GLN A 57 -1.55 -7.27 -22.74
CA GLN A 57 -0.25 -7.89 -22.98
C GLN A 57 -0.09 -9.23 -22.25
N ALA A 58 -0.51 -9.30 -20.98
CA ALA A 58 -0.48 -10.54 -20.21
C ALA A 58 -1.38 -11.62 -20.83
N PHE A 59 -2.57 -11.24 -21.29
CA PHE A 59 -3.51 -12.16 -21.95
C PHE A 59 -2.97 -12.69 -23.28
N ALA A 60 -2.42 -11.80 -24.12
CA ALA A 60 -1.79 -12.19 -25.38
C ALA A 60 -0.60 -13.14 -25.16
N ARG A 61 0.24 -12.88 -24.16
CA ARG A 61 1.35 -13.79 -23.77
C ARG A 61 0.85 -15.14 -23.29
N SER A 62 -0.25 -15.18 -22.53
CA SER A 62 -0.86 -16.44 -22.12
C SER A 62 -1.38 -17.27 -23.31
N MET A 63 -1.86 -16.62 -24.37
CA MET A 63 -2.28 -17.30 -25.60
C MET A 63 -1.09 -17.88 -26.36
N LEU A 64 0.04 -17.15 -26.39
CA LEU A 64 1.29 -17.61 -26.99
C LEU A 64 1.92 -18.79 -26.22
N GLN A 65 1.68 -18.89 -24.91
CA GLN A 65 2.20 -19.95 -24.03
C GLN A 65 1.23 -21.14 -23.87
N GLY A 66 0.05 -21.10 -24.49
CA GLY A 66 -0.97 -22.15 -24.35
C GLY A 66 -0.53 -23.48 -25.00
N PRO A 67 -0.91 -24.64 -24.42
CA PRO A 67 -0.51 -25.96 -24.89
C PRO A 67 -0.99 -26.29 -26.31
N GLU A 68 -2.05 -25.61 -26.81
CA GLU A 68 -2.51 -25.72 -28.20
C GLU A 68 -1.47 -25.21 -29.21
N TRP A 69 -0.57 -24.31 -28.79
CA TRP A 69 0.36 -23.61 -29.69
C TRP A 69 1.77 -24.19 -29.74
N SER A 70 2.17 -24.92 -28.71
CA SER A 70 3.47 -25.61 -28.66
C SER A 70 3.62 -26.77 -29.68
N GLY A 71 2.58 -27.09 -30.47
CA GLY A 71 2.56 -28.29 -31.31
C GLY A 71 2.32 -28.10 -32.82
N HIS A 72 2.15 -26.88 -33.35
CA HIS A 72 1.69 -26.71 -34.75
C HIS A 72 2.64 -25.97 -35.70
N TYR A 73 3.76 -25.40 -35.23
CA TYR A 73 4.84 -24.97 -36.12
C TYR A 73 5.96 -26.01 -36.14
N GLY A 74 5.67 -27.08 -36.88
CA GLY A 74 6.64 -28.12 -37.22
C GLY A 74 7.78 -27.58 -38.08
N ALA A 75 8.95 -28.15 -37.83
CA ALA A 75 10.18 -28.01 -38.59
C ALA A 75 9.94 -27.99 -40.11
N VAL A 76 10.39 -26.91 -40.75
CA VAL A 76 10.70 -26.93 -42.18
C VAL A 76 11.89 -27.86 -42.36
N GLN A 77 11.68 -28.95 -43.11
CA GLN A 77 12.69 -29.94 -43.48
C GLN A 77 13.89 -29.27 -44.16
N ALA A 78 15.06 -29.40 -43.57
CA ALA A 78 16.33 -29.16 -44.25
C ALA A 78 16.62 -30.32 -45.22
N PRO A 79 17.16 -30.06 -46.41
CA PRO A 79 17.44 -31.10 -47.39
C PRO A 79 18.62 -31.97 -46.95
N VAL A 80 18.51 -33.25 -47.31
CA VAL A 80 19.43 -34.35 -47.07
C VAL A 80 20.87 -33.99 -47.49
N GLN A 81 21.81 -34.07 -46.54
CA GLN A 81 23.25 -34.14 -46.81
C GLN A 81 23.83 -35.48 -46.34
N GLU A 82 24.68 -36.03 -47.20
CA GLU A 82 25.46 -37.26 -47.08
C GLU A 82 26.37 -37.30 -45.83
N PRO A 83 26.80 -38.51 -45.41
CA PRO A 83 27.50 -38.69 -44.13
C PRO A 83 28.96 -38.24 -44.23
N VAL A 84 29.30 -37.14 -43.53
CA VAL A 84 30.68 -36.74 -43.25
C VAL A 84 31.00 -36.97 -41.77
N ALA A 85 32.23 -37.42 -41.55
CA ALA A 85 32.88 -37.88 -40.33
C ALA A 85 32.54 -37.15 -39.02
N MET A 86 32.58 -37.93 -37.92
CA MET A 86 32.46 -37.47 -36.53
C MET A 86 33.46 -36.37 -36.18
N PRO A 87 33.05 -35.31 -35.44
CA PRO A 87 33.98 -34.43 -34.75
C PRO A 87 34.06 -34.74 -33.24
N GLU A 88 35.26 -34.44 -32.74
CA GLU A 88 35.76 -34.38 -31.36
C GLU A 88 34.86 -33.70 -30.31
N PRO A 89 35.13 -33.94 -29.00
CA PRO A 89 34.36 -33.35 -27.91
C PRO A 89 34.59 -31.83 -27.77
N ALA A 90 33.49 -31.12 -27.53
CA ALA A 90 33.42 -29.66 -27.44
C ALA A 90 34.26 -29.06 -26.29
N PRO A 91 34.91 -27.90 -26.49
CA PRO A 91 35.56 -27.16 -25.41
C PRO A 91 34.53 -26.32 -24.62
N ALA A 92 34.87 -26.06 -23.36
CA ALA A 92 34.08 -25.31 -22.41
C ALA A 92 33.70 -23.89 -22.90
N LEU A 93 32.47 -23.49 -22.60
CA LEU A 93 31.90 -22.17 -22.89
C LEU A 93 32.73 -21.04 -22.26
N ALA A 94 33.24 -20.14 -23.11
CA ALA A 94 33.88 -18.89 -22.71
C ALA A 94 32.83 -17.84 -22.26
N PRO A 95 33.19 -16.91 -21.36
CA PRO A 95 32.30 -15.85 -20.87
C PRO A 95 31.94 -14.85 -21.99
N LEU A 96 30.69 -14.40 -21.97
CA LEU A 96 30.15 -13.40 -22.90
C LEU A 96 30.96 -12.10 -22.85
N ALA A 97 31.48 -11.68 -24.00
CA ALA A 97 32.20 -10.44 -24.16
C ALA A 97 31.28 -9.21 -23.96
N PRO A 98 31.81 -8.10 -23.40
CA PRO A 98 31.04 -6.87 -23.23
C PRO A 98 30.69 -6.26 -24.60
N VAL A 99 29.44 -5.81 -24.72
CA VAL A 99 28.91 -5.12 -25.91
C VAL A 99 29.59 -3.75 -26.01
N ALA A 100 30.43 -3.57 -27.03
CA ALA A 100 31.11 -2.32 -27.30
C ALA A 100 30.20 -1.37 -28.09
N TYR A 101 29.50 -0.49 -27.37
CA TYR A 101 28.99 0.77 -27.90
C TYR A 101 29.29 1.86 -26.86
N ALA A 102 30.43 2.52 -27.01
CA ALA A 102 30.70 3.79 -26.33
C ALA A 102 31.50 4.70 -27.28
N ASP A 103 30.97 5.88 -27.49
CA ASP A 103 31.62 7.02 -28.15
C ASP A 103 32.87 7.41 -27.33
N PRO A 104 34.09 7.53 -27.90
CA PRO A 104 35.34 7.64 -27.13
C PRO A 104 35.55 8.94 -26.35
N GLY A 105 34.55 9.81 -26.22
CA GLY A 105 34.69 11.18 -25.73
C GLY A 105 34.02 11.55 -24.41
N MET A 106 33.10 10.74 -23.86
CA MET A 106 32.31 11.11 -22.67
C MET A 106 32.75 10.37 -21.41
N GLN A 107 32.78 11.08 -20.27
CA GLN A 107 33.14 10.49 -18.98
C GLN A 107 31.93 9.73 -18.39
N PRO A 108 32.02 8.40 -18.18
CA PRO A 108 30.87 7.57 -17.79
C PRO A 108 30.25 7.93 -16.43
N ALA A 109 30.95 8.69 -15.58
CA ALA A 109 30.43 9.16 -14.30
C ALA A 109 29.48 10.36 -14.43
N GLN A 110 29.67 11.22 -15.44
CA GLN A 110 28.80 12.38 -15.68
C GLN A 110 27.46 11.91 -16.28
N ASP A 111 27.52 10.95 -17.21
CA ASP A 111 26.35 10.38 -17.88
C ASP A 111 25.31 9.80 -16.90
N PHE A 112 25.75 9.16 -15.82
CA PHE A 112 24.82 8.58 -14.84
C PHE A 112 24.09 9.63 -14.01
N GLN A 113 24.77 10.71 -13.59
CA GLN A 113 24.14 11.76 -12.79
C GLN A 113 23.10 12.52 -13.63
N GLU A 114 23.45 12.85 -14.88
CA GLU A 114 22.54 13.47 -15.84
C GLU A 114 21.33 12.58 -16.12
N TYR A 115 21.55 11.27 -16.34
CA TYR A 115 20.46 10.32 -16.48
C TYR A 115 19.56 10.29 -15.23
N ALA A 116 20.14 10.20 -14.03
CA ALA A 116 19.41 10.15 -12.77
C ALA A 116 18.54 11.41 -12.55
N TRP A 117 19.07 12.60 -12.86
CA TRP A 117 18.29 13.83 -12.87
C TRP A 117 17.20 13.83 -13.95
N SER A 118 17.49 13.32 -15.15
CA SER A 118 16.53 13.28 -16.26
C SER A 118 15.28 12.43 -15.97
N ILE A 119 15.43 11.38 -15.15
CA ILE A 119 14.31 10.53 -14.73
C ILE A 119 13.59 11.07 -13.49
N GLY A 120 14.02 12.21 -12.94
CA GLY A 120 13.38 12.91 -11.82
C GLY A 120 13.81 12.43 -10.43
N LEU A 121 15.04 11.92 -10.28
CA LEU A 121 15.61 11.69 -8.94
C LEU A 121 16.07 13.02 -8.31
N ASP A 122 15.85 13.15 -7.01
CA ASP A 122 16.41 14.24 -6.20
C ASP A 122 17.90 13.99 -5.90
N GLU A 123 18.58 14.97 -5.30
CA GLU A 123 20.01 14.85 -4.96
C GLU A 123 20.33 13.61 -4.11
N ASN A 124 19.44 13.27 -3.19
CA ASN A 124 19.60 12.08 -2.36
C ASN A 124 19.46 10.78 -3.18
N GLY A 125 18.48 10.72 -4.09
CA GLY A 125 18.29 9.61 -5.01
C GLY A 125 19.47 9.44 -5.96
N VAL A 126 20.00 10.54 -6.51
CA VAL A 126 21.24 10.52 -7.33
C VAL A 126 22.39 9.97 -6.50
N ARG A 127 22.60 10.47 -5.27
CA ARG A 127 23.67 10.01 -4.37
C ARG A 127 23.55 8.52 -4.08
N ILE A 128 22.36 8.01 -3.76
CA ILE A 128 22.11 6.59 -3.49
C ILE A 128 22.38 5.77 -4.76
N ALA A 129 21.88 6.21 -5.91
CA ALA A 129 22.06 5.51 -7.17
C ALA A 129 23.53 5.48 -7.61
N SER A 130 24.29 6.54 -7.32
CA SER A 130 25.74 6.61 -7.54
C SER A 130 26.55 5.67 -6.63
N MET A 131 25.99 5.12 -5.56
CA MET A 131 26.69 4.12 -4.75
C MET A 131 26.64 2.72 -5.38
N MET A 132 25.76 2.46 -6.35
CA MET A 132 25.63 1.13 -6.96
C MET A 132 26.88 0.74 -7.77
N PRO A 133 27.18 -0.58 -7.92
CA PRO A 133 28.23 -1.06 -8.80
C PRO A 133 28.11 -0.50 -10.22
N GLN A 134 29.25 -0.14 -10.85
CA GLN A 134 29.29 0.53 -12.17
C GLN A 134 28.48 -0.24 -13.21
N ASP A 135 28.72 -1.54 -13.28
CA ASP A 135 28.08 -2.45 -14.21
C ASP A 135 26.54 -2.50 -14.00
N VAL A 136 26.05 -2.38 -12.76
CA VAL A 136 24.60 -2.29 -12.48
C VAL A 136 24.07 -0.94 -12.94
N ARG A 137 24.81 0.14 -12.70
CA ARG A 137 24.46 1.49 -13.18
C ARG A 137 24.33 1.53 -14.69
N ASP A 138 25.27 0.94 -15.42
CA ASP A 138 25.25 0.89 -16.88
C ASP A 138 23.99 0.19 -17.41
N THR A 139 23.58 -0.90 -16.75
CA THR A 139 22.35 -1.62 -17.12
C THR A 139 21.09 -0.82 -16.77
N VAL A 140 21.11 -0.12 -15.63
CA VAL A 140 20.02 0.80 -15.25
C VAL A 140 19.87 1.90 -16.29
N VAL A 141 20.96 2.55 -16.71
CA VAL A 141 20.90 3.61 -17.74
C VAL A 141 20.37 3.05 -19.06
N ALA A 142 20.81 1.85 -19.46
CA ALA A 142 20.41 1.25 -20.73
C ALA A 142 18.94 0.78 -20.76
N GLU A 143 18.44 0.21 -19.67
CA GLU A 143 17.18 -0.56 -19.69
C GLU A 143 16.07 0.00 -18.79
N PHE A 144 16.41 0.78 -17.76
CA PHE A 144 15.39 1.30 -16.85
C PHE A 144 14.61 2.44 -17.52
N THR A 145 13.28 2.32 -17.48
CA THR A 145 12.38 3.38 -17.92
C THR A 145 11.47 3.79 -16.77
N PRO A 146 11.44 5.08 -16.37
CA PRO A 146 10.63 5.54 -15.24
C PRO A 146 9.12 5.57 -15.53
N ARG A 147 8.68 5.18 -16.74
CA ARG A 147 7.28 5.30 -17.18
C ARG A 147 6.33 4.45 -16.33
N GLY A 148 5.16 5.02 -16.01
CA GLY A 148 4.07 4.33 -15.33
C GLY A 148 4.13 4.32 -13.79
N THR A 149 4.91 5.19 -13.15
CA THR A 149 4.80 5.46 -11.72
C THR A 149 3.60 6.38 -11.48
N LYS A 150 2.54 5.88 -10.84
CA LYS A 150 1.39 6.72 -10.44
C LYS A 150 1.63 7.47 -9.13
N ASP A 151 2.61 7.00 -8.36
CA ASP A 151 2.95 7.43 -7.00
C ASP A 151 4.13 8.41 -6.96
N GLY A 152 4.79 8.68 -8.10
CA GLY A 152 5.96 9.56 -8.16
C GLY A 152 7.22 8.97 -7.52
N ASN A 153 7.18 7.71 -7.07
CA ASN A 153 8.31 7.06 -6.41
C ASN A 153 9.28 6.45 -7.44
N VAL A 154 10.00 7.32 -8.15
CA VAL A 154 10.99 6.91 -9.16
C VAL A 154 12.16 6.14 -8.53
N LEU A 155 12.66 6.60 -7.37
CA LEU A 155 13.78 5.97 -6.67
C LEU A 155 13.45 4.53 -6.25
N GLY A 156 12.29 4.30 -5.63
CA GLY A 156 11.87 2.96 -5.21
C GLY A 156 11.76 1.98 -6.38
N ARG A 157 11.35 2.46 -7.56
CA ARG A 157 11.33 1.67 -8.80
C ARG A 157 12.70 1.39 -9.36
N LEU A 158 13.56 2.41 -9.41
CA LEU A 158 14.94 2.26 -9.88
C LEU A 158 15.69 1.26 -9.01
N LEU A 159 15.58 1.37 -7.68
CA LEU A 159 16.14 0.39 -6.74
C LEU A 159 15.50 -1.00 -6.94
N GLY A 160 14.21 -1.06 -7.24
CA GLY A 160 13.53 -2.31 -7.61
C GLY A 160 14.16 -3.01 -8.81
N PHE A 161 14.44 -2.26 -9.87
CA PHE A 161 15.08 -2.76 -11.07
C PHE A 161 16.55 -3.13 -10.80
N ALA A 162 17.30 -2.24 -10.15
CA ALA A 162 18.70 -2.45 -9.78
C ALA A 162 18.90 -3.74 -8.94
N ARG A 163 18.00 -4.03 -7.99
CA ARG A 163 18.03 -5.30 -7.22
C ARG A 163 17.93 -6.53 -8.11
N VAL A 164 17.10 -6.50 -9.15
CA VAL A 164 16.92 -7.63 -10.07
C VAL A 164 18.17 -7.82 -10.93
N VAL A 165 18.70 -6.74 -11.49
CA VAL A 165 19.94 -6.75 -12.28
C VAL A 165 21.10 -7.26 -11.44
N TRP A 166 21.25 -6.72 -10.23
CA TRP A 166 22.31 -7.10 -9.32
C TRP A 166 22.20 -8.58 -8.88
N ALA A 167 21.00 -9.05 -8.50
CA ALA A 167 20.79 -10.46 -8.16
C ALA A 167 21.06 -11.40 -9.35
N GLN A 168 20.78 -10.96 -10.58
CA GLN A 168 21.11 -11.71 -11.79
C GLN A 168 22.62 -11.84 -11.99
N ARG A 169 23.40 -10.79 -11.67
CA ARG A 169 24.87 -10.80 -11.76
C ARG A 169 25.55 -11.70 -10.74
N LEU A 170 24.92 -11.94 -9.59
CA LEU A 170 25.43 -12.88 -8.59
C LEU A 170 25.40 -14.35 -9.06
N GLY A 171 24.84 -14.65 -10.23
CA GLY A 171 24.77 -16.03 -10.75
C GLY A 171 23.82 -16.93 -9.95
N LEU A 172 22.92 -16.34 -9.16
CA LEU A 172 21.92 -17.06 -8.38
C LEU A 172 20.90 -17.76 -9.30
N ASP A 173 20.31 -18.87 -8.85
CA ASP A 173 19.16 -19.48 -9.53
C ASP A 173 17.89 -18.59 -9.38
N PRO A 174 16.83 -18.78 -10.20
CA PRO A 174 15.65 -17.94 -10.16
C PRO A 174 14.98 -17.80 -8.79
N ALA A 175 14.96 -18.86 -7.97
CA ALA A 175 14.36 -18.80 -6.64
C ALA A 175 15.24 -17.97 -5.69
N SER A 176 16.55 -18.22 -5.69
CA SER A 176 17.52 -17.45 -4.90
C SER A 176 17.57 -15.97 -5.32
N LYS A 177 17.38 -15.64 -6.60
CA LYS A 177 17.26 -14.24 -7.07
C LYS A 177 16.07 -13.53 -6.43
N GLN A 178 14.92 -14.20 -6.38
CA GLN A 178 13.71 -13.65 -5.78
C GLN A 178 13.89 -13.45 -4.28
N GLU A 179 14.55 -14.38 -3.60
CA GLU A 179 14.85 -14.29 -2.17
C GLU A 179 15.86 -13.16 -1.88
N ALA A 180 16.95 -13.06 -2.63
CA ALA A 180 17.91 -11.97 -2.53
C ALA A 180 17.26 -10.59 -2.74
N ALA A 181 16.39 -10.46 -3.75
CA ALA A 181 15.64 -9.23 -4.00
C ALA A 181 14.63 -8.91 -2.87
N GLY A 182 14.05 -9.94 -2.25
CA GLY A 182 13.17 -9.84 -1.08
C GLY A 182 13.91 -9.36 0.17
N LEU A 183 15.08 -9.94 0.46
CA LEU A 183 15.96 -9.56 1.57
C LEU A 183 16.34 -8.07 1.48
N LEU A 184 16.79 -7.62 0.31
CA LEU A 184 17.15 -6.21 0.10
C LEU A 184 15.94 -5.28 0.22
N ARG A 185 14.74 -5.71 -0.20
CA ARG A 185 13.53 -4.88 -0.12
C ARG A 185 13.18 -4.48 1.32
N GLY A 186 13.57 -5.28 2.32
CA GLY A 186 13.35 -4.97 3.74
C GLY A 186 14.32 -3.95 4.32
N LEU A 187 15.38 -3.60 3.61
CA LEU A 187 16.40 -2.64 4.06
C LEU A 187 16.04 -1.20 3.67
N SER A 188 16.61 -0.22 4.38
CA SER A 188 16.55 1.19 3.96
C SER A 188 17.26 1.37 2.60
N GLU A 189 16.85 2.38 1.83
CA GLU A 189 17.38 2.62 0.47
C GLU A 189 18.90 2.80 0.45
N GLU A 190 19.47 3.49 1.43
CA GLU A 190 20.92 3.63 1.58
C GLU A 190 21.59 2.29 1.93
N ALA A 191 21.00 1.50 2.82
CA ALA A 191 21.52 0.18 3.17
C ALA A 191 21.50 -0.77 1.96
N GLN A 192 20.45 -0.72 1.13
CA GLN A 192 20.39 -1.48 -0.11
C GLN A 192 21.53 -1.14 -1.06
N ALA A 193 21.76 0.16 -1.30
CA ALA A 193 22.83 0.61 -2.18
C ALA A 193 24.20 0.18 -1.67
N ARG A 194 24.44 0.28 -0.35
CA ARG A 194 25.69 -0.21 0.28
C ARG A 194 25.86 -1.72 0.17
N VAL A 195 24.79 -2.50 0.38
CA VAL A 195 24.86 -3.95 0.20
C VAL A 195 25.24 -4.29 -1.23
N MET A 196 24.59 -3.68 -2.22
CA MET A 196 24.90 -3.92 -3.64
C MET A 196 26.35 -3.52 -3.97
N ALA A 197 26.84 -2.42 -3.41
CA ALA A 197 28.19 -1.89 -3.65
C ALA A 197 29.32 -2.70 -3.03
N GLN A 198 29.10 -3.24 -1.83
CA GLN A 198 30.17 -3.79 -0.98
C GLN A 198 30.12 -5.31 -0.87
N PHE A 199 29.00 -5.95 -1.23
CA PHE A 199 28.90 -7.40 -1.13
C PHE A 199 29.73 -8.07 -2.22
N ASP A 200 30.76 -8.78 -1.77
CA ASP A 200 31.66 -9.54 -2.63
C ASP A 200 31.35 -11.04 -2.55
N VAL A 201 31.15 -11.68 -3.70
CA VAL A 201 30.86 -13.11 -3.84
C VAL A 201 32.11 -13.97 -3.56
N SER A 202 33.32 -13.44 -3.80
CA SER A 202 34.56 -14.23 -3.89
C SER A 202 34.96 -14.99 -2.61
N GLY A 203 34.43 -14.60 -1.46
CA GLY A 203 34.71 -15.23 -0.15
C GLY A 203 33.76 -16.37 0.27
N THR A 204 32.81 -16.81 -0.56
CA THR A 204 31.94 -17.95 -0.20
C THR A 204 32.66 -19.27 -0.46
N LYS A 205 33.23 -19.89 0.57
CA LYS A 205 33.83 -21.24 0.46
C LYS A 205 32.78 -22.33 0.21
N ASP A 206 31.57 -22.14 0.72
CA ASP A 206 30.54 -23.18 0.76
C ASP A 206 29.55 -23.10 -0.43
N GLY A 207 29.79 -22.19 -1.38
CA GLY A 207 28.88 -21.94 -2.51
C GLY A 207 27.52 -21.32 -2.14
N ASN A 208 27.20 -21.17 -0.86
CA ASN A 208 25.93 -20.59 -0.40
C ASN A 208 25.98 -19.06 -0.34
N ILE A 209 25.86 -18.44 -1.51
CA ILE A 209 25.87 -16.97 -1.70
C ILE A 209 24.75 -16.30 -0.91
N LEU A 210 23.56 -16.91 -0.88
CA LEU A 210 22.38 -16.33 -0.26
C LEU A 210 22.49 -16.23 1.26
N ALA A 211 22.99 -17.26 1.94
CA ALA A 211 23.21 -17.23 3.39
C ALA A 211 24.25 -16.16 3.77
N ARG A 212 25.30 -15.99 2.95
CA ARG A 212 26.30 -14.93 3.18
C ARG A 212 25.71 -13.55 2.92
N LEU A 213 24.90 -13.40 1.87
CA LEU A 213 24.17 -12.16 1.58
C LEU A 213 23.26 -11.78 2.75
N GLN A 214 22.49 -12.73 3.30
CA GLN A 214 21.62 -12.48 4.44
C GLN A 214 22.39 -11.97 5.66
N ARG A 215 23.53 -12.59 5.99
CA ARG A 215 24.40 -12.14 7.10
C ARG A 215 24.97 -10.75 6.84
N PHE A 216 25.47 -10.50 5.63
CA PHE A 216 26.03 -9.21 5.26
C PHE A 216 24.97 -8.10 5.25
N ALA A 217 23.81 -8.37 4.67
CA ALA A 217 22.66 -7.47 4.69
C ALA A 217 22.22 -7.13 6.12
N THR A 218 22.21 -8.12 7.01
CA THR A 218 21.89 -7.91 8.44
C THR A 218 22.96 -7.06 9.13
N ASP A 219 24.25 -7.29 8.85
CA ASP A 219 25.34 -6.47 9.41
C ASP A 219 25.25 -5.01 8.92
N VAL A 220 25.03 -4.78 7.61
CA VAL A 220 24.79 -3.44 7.08
C VAL A 220 23.52 -2.83 7.70
N ALA A 221 22.43 -3.59 7.83
CA ALA A 221 21.22 -3.13 8.49
C ALA A 221 21.45 -2.75 9.96
N ASN A 222 22.29 -3.48 10.69
CA ASN A 222 22.59 -3.15 12.08
C ASN A 222 23.49 -1.91 12.20
N ARG A 223 24.48 -1.78 11.31
CA ARG A 223 25.39 -0.63 11.29
C ARG A 223 24.71 0.67 10.89
N PHE A 224 23.72 0.60 10.00
CA PHE A 224 23.08 1.78 9.41
C PHE A 224 21.60 1.95 9.82
N GLY A 225 20.94 0.89 10.27
CA GLY A 225 19.56 0.90 10.76
C GLY A 225 19.43 1.23 12.25
N CYS A 226 20.51 1.12 13.04
CA CYS A 226 20.54 1.59 14.43
C CYS A 226 20.89 3.09 14.56
N CYS A 227 21.07 3.80 13.45
CA CYS A 227 21.43 5.21 13.42
C CYS A 227 20.25 6.14 13.69
N GLY A 228 19.57 5.89 14.81
CA GLY A 228 19.06 6.93 15.71
C GLY A 228 19.87 7.04 17.00
N GLY A 229 21.03 6.35 17.15
CA GLY A 229 21.75 6.31 18.43
C GLY A 229 23.26 6.11 18.35
N LYS A 230 23.98 7.20 18.67
CA LYS A 230 25.32 7.33 19.29
C LYS A 230 26.55 6.83 18.53
N GLY A 231 27.45 7.79 18.30
CA GLY A 231 28.87 7.55 18.10
C GLY A 231 29.51 6.86 19.31
N GLY A 232 30.27 5.82 19.02
CA GLY A 232 31.31 5.23 19.86
C GLY A 232 32.57 5.13 19.01
N GLY A 233 33.68 5.63 19.52
CA GLY A 233 34.84 6.06 18.75
C GLY A 233 35.55 5.00 17.92
N GLN A 234 36.10 5.44 16.78
CA GLN A 234 37.21 4.79 16.11
C GLN A 234 38.53 5.47 16.52
N PRO A 235 39.64 4.71 16.61
CA PRO A 235 40.93 5.20 17.07
C PRO A 235 41.62 6.09 16.03
N ALA A 236 42.19 7.19 16.51
CA ALA A 236 42.92 8.16 15.72
C ALA A 236 44.20 7.55 15.11
N MET A 237 44.27 7.48 13.79
CA MET A 237 45.52 7.39 13.05
C MET A 237 46.13 8.79 12.96
N ALA A 238 47.31 8.97 13.58
CA ALA A 238 48.05 10.22 13.59
C ALA A 238 48.60 10.55 12.20
N TYR A 239 48.11 11.63 11.59
CA TYR A 239 48.77 12.30 10.47
C TYR A 239 49.50 13.54 11.01
N THR A 240 50.81 13.57 10.81
CA THR A 240 51.68 14.72 11.03
C THR A 240 51.43 15.79 9.96
N PRO A 241 51.28 17.09 10.32
CA PRO A 241 51.06 18.15 9.34
C PRO A 241 52.39 18.63 8.71
N ALA A 242 52.38 18.82 7.40
CA ALA A 242 53.44 19.46 6.63
C ALA A 242 53.46 21.00 6.85
N PRO A 243 54.61 21.68 6.71
CA PRO A 243 54.75 23.10 6.99
C PRO A 243 54.09 23.99 5.92
N ALA A 244 53.48 25.08 6.39
CA ALA A 244 52.74 26.05 5.58
C ALA A 244 53.64 26.87 4.64
N PRO A 245 53.18 27.19 3.41
CA PRO A 245 53.89 28.10 2.52
C PRO A 245 53.71 29.56 2.96
N VAL A 246 54.82 30.29 2.90
CA VAL A 246 54.92 31.74 3.14
C VAL A 246 54.24 32.49 1.99
N TYR A 247 53.16 33.21 2.29
CA TYR A 247 52.50 34.13 1.35
C TYR A 247 53.00 35.57 1.57
N SER A 248 53.49 36.18 0.49
CA SER A 248 53.79 37.61 0.41
C SER A 248 52.49 38.43 0.32
N PRO A 249 52.44 39.65 0.90
CA PRO A 249 51.23 40.48 0.91
C PRO A 249 50.97 41.15 -0.46
N PRO A 250 49.70 41.16 -0.95
CA PRO A 250 49.32 41.97 -2.10
C PRO A 250 49.04 43.43 -1.73
N ALA A 251 49.20 44.31 -2.72
CA ALA A 251 49.04 45.76 -2.67
C ALA A 251 47.65 46.24 -2.22
N PRO A 252 47.52 47.45 -1.65
CA PRO A 252 46.26 47.96 -1.10
C PRO A 252 45.23 48.26 -2.19
N ALA A 253 44.05 47.64 -2.07
CA ALA A 253 42.87 47.93 -2.88
C ALA A 253 42.18 49.25 -2.44
N PRO A 254 41.48 49.94 -3.35
CA PRO A 254 40.86 51.23 -3.06
C PRO A 254 39.71 51.11 -2.06
N VAL A 255 39.62 52.12 -1.19
CA VAL A 255 38.60 52.31 -0.16
C VAL A 255 37.21 52.37 -0.81
N TYR A 256 36.43 51.31 -0.66
CA TYR A 256 35.01 51.28 -0.98
C TYR A 256 34.23 51.95 0.15
N VAL A 257 33.58 53.08 -0.16
CA VAL A 257 32.61 53.72 0.73
C VAL A 257 31.29 52.96 0.57
N PRO A 258 30.78 52.25 1.60
CA PRO A 258 29.53 51.54 1.48
C PRO A 258 28.37 52.52 1.42
N GLN A 259 27.59 52.47 0.34
CA GLN A 259 26.28 53.11 0.28
C GLN A 259 25.26 52.34 1.14
N PRO A 260 24.30 53.02 1.77
CA PRO A 260 23.24 52.39 2.55
C PRO A 260 22.25 51.72 1.61
N VAL A 261 22.43 50.43 1.35
CA VAL A 261 21.41 49.61 0.68
C VAL A 261 20.31 49.26 1.68
N ALA A 262 19.09 49.73 1.37
CA ALA A 262 17.86 49.47 2.10
C ALA A 262 17.65 47.96 2.30
N ARG A 263 17.67 47.51 3.56
CA ARG A 263 17.50 46.11 3.96
C ARG A 263 16.06 45.75 4.38
N ASP A 264 15.11 46.67 4.22
CA ASP A 264 13.77 46.54 4.83
C ASP A 264 12.67 45.88 3.96
N TYR A 265 12.99 45.31 2.78
CA TYR A 265 11.95 44.79 1.86
C TYR A 265 11.78 43.27 1.80
N ALA A 266 12.60 42.45 2.49
CA ALA A 266 12.55 40.99 2.34
C ALA A 266 11.60 40.27 3.33
N GLU A 267 11.16 40.92 4.40
CA GLU A 267 10.48 40.21 5.50
C GLU A 267 8.94 40.05 5.31
N HIS A 268 8.34 40.77 4.36
CA HIS A 268 6.87 40.77 4.16
C HIS A 268 6.35 39.78 3.10
N GLN A 269 7.20 39.04 2.39
CA GLN A 269 6.77 38.12 1.33
C GLN A 269 6.08 36.80 1.78
N PRO A 270 6.32 36.20 2.96
CA PRO A 270 5.81 34.85 3.23
C PRO A 270 4.28 34.80 3.41
N GLN A 271 3.66 35.89 3.86
CA GLN A 271 2.21 35.93 4.07
C GLN A 271 1.43 36.12 2.76
N ALA A 272 1.99 36.89 1.82
CA ALA A 272 1.41 37.05 0.48
C ALA A 272 1.39 35.70 -0.27
N ALA A 273 2.50 34.98 -0.27
CA ALA A 273 2.61 33.66 -0.91
C ALA A 273 1.63 32.64 -0.31
N LEU A 274 1.45 32.65 1.02
CA LEU A 274 0.46 31.78 1.68
C LEU A 274 -0.98 32.13 1.26
N SER A 275 -1.33 33.42 1.19
CA SER A 275 -2.67 33.86 0.80
C SER A 275 -3.00 33.48 -0.64
N GLU A 276 -2.04 33.63 -1.57
CA GLU A 276 -2.19 33.21 -2.95
C GLU A 276 -2.36 31.69 -3.06
N PHE A 277 -1.55 30.93 -2.30
CA PHE A 277 -1.65 29.47 -2.24
C PHE A 277 -3.02 29.00 -1.74
N VAL A 278 -3.52 29.59 -0.65
CA VAL A 278 -4.84 29.28 -0.07
C VAL A 278 -5.96 29.53 -1.08
N ASN A 279 -5.92 30.68 -1.77
CA ASN A 279 -6.89 31.03 -2.80
C ASN A 279 -6.81 30.08 -4.01
N ARG A 280 -5.59 29.78 -4.47
CA ARG A 280 -5.34 28.89 -5.62
C ARG A 280 -5.81 27.45 -5.36
N MET A 281 -5.67 26.98 -4.12
CA MET A 281 -6.06 25.62 -3.73
C MET A 281 -7.53 25.50 -3.29
N GLY A 282 -8.26 26.62 -3.18
CA GLY A 282 -9.65 26.63 -2.72
C GLY A 282 -9.81 26.15 -1.27
N LEU A 283 -8.83 26.48 -0.40
CA LEU A 283 -8.85 26.05 1.00
C LEU A 283 -9.78 26.94 1.83
N ASP A 284 -10.45 26.34 2.80
CA ASP A 284 -11.30 27.08 3.75
C ASP A 284 -10.46 27.85 4.79
N ALA A 285 -11.13 28.73 5.54
CA ALA A 285 -10.47 29.56 6.55
C ALA A 285 -9.81 28.74 7.66
N ALA A 286 -10.36 27.57 8.01
CA ALA A 286 -9.80 26.69 9.02
C ALA A 286 -8.47 26.07 8.54
N SER A 287 -8.44 25.61 7.29
CA SER A 287 -7.24 25.08 6.64
C SER A 287 -6.16 26.16 6.48
N ALA A 288 -6.56 27.37 6.08
CA ALA A 288 -5.66 28.51 5.98
C ALA A 288 -5.03 28.89 7.33
N SER A 289 -5.85 28.97 8.39
CA SER A 289 -5.38 29.25 9.75
C SER A 289 -4.42 28.18 10.25
N PHE A 290 -4.71 26.90 9.99
CA PHE A 290 -3.79 25.81 10.31
C PHE A 290 -2.46 25.98 9.59
N LEU A 291 -2.44 26.22 8.27
CA LEU A 291 -1.21 26.41 7.52
C LEU A 291 -0.40 27.61 8.06
N GLN A 292 -1.06 28.69 8.44
CA GLN A 292 -0.41 29.86 9.03
C GLN A 292 0.26 29.53 10.38
N SER A 293 -0.34 28.63 11.16
CA SER A 293 0.18 28.20 12.47
C SER A 293 1.32 27.17 12.40
N LEU A 294 1.67 26.66 11.20
CA LEU A 294 2.81 25.77 11.04
C LEU A 294 4.14 26.53 11.19
N PRO A 295 5.22 25.83 11.61
CA PRO A 295 6.57 26.38 11.54
C PRO A 295 6.93 26.87 10.14
N ASP A 296 7.64 28.01 10.06
CA ASP A 296 7.84 28.77 8.81
C ASP A 296 8.49 27.97 7.69
N ASP A 297 9.49 27.14 8.01
CA ASP A 297 10.18 26.28 7.06
C ASP A 297 9.30 25.11 6.57
N VAL A 298 8.43 24.54 7.42
CA VAL A 298 7.44 23.55 6.98
C VAL A 298 6.41 24.22 6.07
N ARG A 299 5.93 25.41 6.46
CA ARG A 299 4.97 26.20 5.68
C ARG A 299 5.53 26.58 4.31
N SER A 300 6.79 27.02 4.26
CA SER A 300 7.48 27.39 3.02
C SER A 300 7.56 26.22 2.04
N VAL A 301 8.01 25.04 2.50
CA VAL A 301 8.08 23.83 1.67
C VAL A 301 6.70 23.39 1.20
N VAL A 302 5.67 23.51 2.05
CA VAL A 302 4.29 23.18 1.68
C VAL A 302 3.77 24.10 0.57
N VAL A 303 3.97 25.41 0.70
CA VAL A 303 3.51 26.41 -0.27
C VAL A 303 4.24 26.28 -1.62
N SER A 304 5.55 25.97 -1.60
CA SER A 304 6.36 25.89 -2.82
C SER A 304 6.26 24.54 -3.55
N SER A 305 6.18 23.42 -2.82
CA SER A 305 6.33 22.08 -3.40
C SER A 305 5.04 21.29 -3.52
N PHE A 306 3.94 21.71 -2.89
CA PHE A 306 2.70 20.95 -2.95
C PHE A 306 2.03 21.05 -4.34
N ASN A 307 1.83 19.89 -4.98
CA ASN A 307 1.10 19.77 -6.23
C ASN A 307 -0.25 19.02 -6.03
N PRO A 308 -1.39 19.68 -6.31
CA PRO A 308 -2.71 19.06 -6.18
C PRO A 308 -3.04 18.06 -7.31
N ALA A 309 -2.20 17.96 -8.35
CA ALA A 309 -2.43 17.06 -9.48
C ALA A 309 -2.58 15.60 -9.02
N GLY A 310 -3.51 14.88 -9.64
CA GLY A 310 -3.81 13.47 -9.33
C GLY A 310 -4.79 13.25 -8.18
N THR A 311 -5.40 14.31 -7.64
CA THR A 311 -6.52 14.20 -6.70
C THR A 311 -7.79 13.86 -7.48
N LYS A 312 -8.28 12.61 -7.40
CA LYS A 312 -9.42 12.12 -8.21
C LYS A 312 -10.79 12.50 -7.64
N ASP A 313 -10.84 12.76 -6.35
CA ASP A 313 -12.05 12.98 -5.55
C ASP A 313 -12.36 14.46 -5.33
N GLY A 314 -11.54 15.37 -5.88
CA GLY A 314 -11.64 16.81 -5.60
C GLY A 314 -11.27 17.20 -4.17
N TYR A 315 -10.87 16.26 -3.32
CA TYR A 315 -10.58 16.51 -1.92
C TYR A 315 -9.11 16.90 -1.71
N VAL A 316 -8.78 18.13 -2.12
CA VAL A 316 -7.41 18.68 -2.07
C VAL A 316 -6.87 18.70 -0.64
N TRP A 317 -7.72 19.00 0.36
CA TRP A 317 -7.32 19.08 1.77
C TRP A 317 -6.70 17.79 2.29
N GLY A 318 -7.31 16.63 2.02
CA GLY A 318 -6.78 15.35 2.52
C GLY A 318 -5.38 15.04 1.97
N ARG A 319 -5.12 15.39 0.71
CA ARG A 319 -3.80 15.24 0.09
C ARG A 319 -2.80 16.25 0.64
N LEU A 320 -3.21 17.51 0.77
CA LEU A 320 -2.40 18.58 1.35
C LEU A 320 -2.01 18.27 2.80
N PHE A 321 -2.96 17.89 3.63
CA PHE A 321 -2.72 17.53 5.02
C PHE A 321 -1.80 16.30 5.12
N GLY A 322 -1.98 15.32 4.22
CA GLY A 322 -1.04 14.21 4.07
C GLY A 322 0.39 14.66 3.75
N PHE A 323 0.55 15.63 2.86
CA PHE A 323 1.85 16.19 2.49
C PHE A 323 2.49 17.01 3.62
N VAL A 324 1.72 17.89 4.27
CA VAL A 324 2.15 18.65 5.46
C VAL A 324 2.69 17.70 6.53
N ARG A 325 1.99 16.58 6.78
CA ARG A 325 2.44 15.56 7.74
C ARG A 325 3.81 14.99 7.39
N SER A 326 4.04 14.67 6.12
CA SER A 326 5.32 14.12 5.67
C SER A 326 6.45 15.14 5.81
N VAL A 327 6.23 16.39 5.38
CA VAL A 327 7.23 17.47 5.49
C VAL A 327 7.56 17.76 6.96
N TRP A 328 6.54 17.85 7.82
CA TRP A 328 6.71 18.09 9.24
C TRP A 328 7.46 16.95 9.94
N ALA A 329 7.13 15.69 9.62
CA ALA A 329 7.81 14.53 10.18
C ALA A 329 9.27 14.43 9.72
N GLN A 330 9.53 14.70 8.44
CA GLN A 330 10.88 14.74 7.88
C GLN A 330 11.73 15.81 8.56
N ARG A 331 11.18 17.01 8.79
CA ARG A 331 11.84 18.12 9.47
C ARG A 331 12.25 17.78 10.91
N LEU A 332 11.52 16.88 11.56
CA LEU A 332 11.83 16.39 12.90
C LEU A 332 12.68 15.11 12.94
N GLY A 333 13.04 14.55 11.78
CA GLY A 333 13.77 13.29 11.70
C GLY A 333 12.97 12.09 12.23
N LEU A 334 11.64 12.14 12.14
CA LEU A 334 10.77 11.04 12.59
C LEU A 334 10.76 9.89 11.57
N ASP A 335 10.74 8.67 12.06
CA ASP A 335 10.65 7.47 11.23
C ASP A 335 9.24 7.23 10.65
N ILE A 336 9.15 6.23 9.76
CA ILE A 336 7.89 5.80 9.15
C ILE A 336 6.86 5.30 10.18
N GLY A 337 7.34 4.76 11.31
CA GLY A 337 6.52 4.27 12.41
C GLY A 337 5.76 5.41 13.08
N MET A 338 6.44 6.52 13.36
CA MET A 338 5.86 7.73 13.93
C MET A 338 4.92 8.45 12.95
N VAL A 339 5.23 8.45 11.66
CA VAL A 339 4.26 8.92 10.66
C VAL A 339 2.99 8.07 10.68
N SER A 340 3.12 6.75 10.84
CA SER A 340 1.99 5.82 10.93
C SER A 340 1.19 6.01 12.22
N PHE A 341 1.87 6.23 13.35
CA PHE A 341 1.25 6.59 14.62
C PHE A 341 0.43 7.90 14.50
N LEU A 342 1.02 8.96 13.95
CA LEU A 342 0.32 10.24 13.74
C LEU A 342 -0.91 10.07 12.84
N LYS A 343 -0.81 9.27 11.77
CA LYS A 343 -1.94 8.95 10.88
C LYS A 343 -3.10 8.25 11.60
N GLY A 344 -2.82 7.52 12.68
CA GLY A 344 -3.82 6.84 13.50
C GLY A 344 -4.57 7.76 14.47
N LEU A 345 -4.07 8.98 14.72
CA LEU A 345 -4.73 9.96 15.59
C LEU A 345 -5.89 10.65 14.86
N PRO A 346 -6.92 11.15 15.58
CA PRO A 346 -7.91 12.04 15.01
C PRO A 346 -7.26 13.25 14.33
N GLU A 347 -7.83 13.73 13.22
CA GLU A 347 -7.25 14.83 12.43
C GLU A 347 -7.00 16.08 13.29
N GLU A 348 -7.93 16.40 14.20
CA GLU A 348 -7.79 17.52 15.12
C GLU A 348 -6.60 17.36 16.06
N THR A 349 -6.40 16.17 16.61
CA THR A 349 -5.22 15.85 17.43
C THR A 349 -3.94 16.03 16.63
N GLN A 350 -3.91 15.59 15.37
CA GLN A 350 -2.74 15.76 14.51
C GLN A 350 -2.41 17.24 14.27
N ARG A 351 -3.42 18.08 14.01
CA ARG A 351 -3.23 19.53 13.83
C ARG A 351 -2.61 20.16 15.08
N VAL A 352 -3.19 19.88 16.25
CA VAL A 352 -2.70 20.40 17.53
C VAL A 352 -1.27 19.93 17.80
N VAL A 353 -0.97 18.68 17.49
CA VAL A 353 0.37 18.11 17.64
C VAL A 353 1.38 18.85 16.75
N MET A 354 1.08 19.05 15.47
CA MET A 354 2.01 19.70 14.53
C MET A 354 2.29 21.17 14.87
N VAL A 355 1.30 21.85 15.44
CA VAL A 355 1.38 23.28 15.77
C VAL A 355 2.02 23.51 17.13
N LYS A 356 1.68 22.69 18.13
CA LYS A 356 2.08 22.93 19.52
C LYS A 356 3.27 22.11 19.99
N PHE A 357 3.67 21.07 19.27
CA PHE A 357 4.81 20.25 19.68
C PHE A 357 6.12 21.02 19.47
N ASP A 358 6.84 21.23 20.56
CA ASP A 358 8.15 21.88 20.58
C ASP A 358 9.27 20.84 20.78
N PRO A 359 10.05 20.51 19.73
CA PRO A 359 11.12 19.52 19.82
C PRO A 359 12.31 20.01 20.65
N SER A 360 12.51 21.32 20.79
CA SER A 360 13.69 21.91 21.45
C SER A 360 13.76 21.58 22.95
N ARG A 361 12.62 21.27 23.56
CA ARG A 361 12.54 20.95 24.98
C ARG A 361 13.06 19.56 25.32
N THR A 362 13.38 18.72 24.34
CA THR A 362 13.87 17.36 24.60
C THR A 362 15.33 17.41 25.04
N LYS A 363 15.63 16.94 26.25
CA LYS A 363 16.99 16.96 26.82
C LYS A 363 17.83 15.76 26.38
N ASP A 364 17.17 14.68 26.01
CA ASP A 364 17.72 13.36 25.72
C ASP A 364 17.89 13.09 24.22
N GLY A 365 17.44 14.00 23.35
CA GLY A 365 17.41 13.82 21.91
C GLY A 365 16.31 12.87 21.41
N ASN A 366 15.48 12.30 22.29
CA ASN A 366 14.44 11.34 21.89
C ASN A 366 13.12 12.05 21.55
N ILE A 367 13.11 12.71 20.39
CA ILE A 367 11.94 13.46 19.90
C ILE A 367 10.71 12.56 19.73
N ALA A 368 10.89 11.32 19.28
CA ALA A 368 9.80 10.38 19.00
C ALA A 368 9.01 10.00 20.28
N ALA A 369 9.69 9.59 21.35
CA ALA A 369 9.02 9.21 22.61
C ALA A 369 8.28 10.41 23.24
N ARG A 370 8.88 11.60 23.16
CA ARG A 370 8.26 12.83 23.65
C ARG A 370 7.03 13.21 22.83
N LEU A 371 7.13 13.10 21.51
CA LEU A 371 6.03 13.35 20.59
C LEU A 371 4.86 12.42 20.86
N GLU A 372 5.13 11.12 21.03
CA GLU A 372 4.10 10.13 21.32
C GLU A 372 3.39 10.46 22.65
N SER A 373 4.16 10.78 23.70
CA SER A 373 3.62 11.17 25.00
C SER A 373 2.76 12.44 24.90
N PHE A 374 3.23 13.44 24.16
CA PHE A 374 2.48 14.68 23.92
C PHE A 374 1.19 14.41 23.15
N ALA A 375 1.25 13.66 22.06
CA ALA A 375 0.10 13.30 21.25
C ALA A 375 -0.94 12.50 22.04
N ARG A 376 -0.51 11.55 22.88
CA ARG A 376 -1.41 10.82 23.80
C ARG A 376 -2.03 11.74 24.84
N SER A 377 -1.29 12.72 25.37
CA SER A 377 -1.83 13.72 26.29
C SER A 377 -2.90 14.60 25.64
N ILE A 378 -2.71 15.01 24.39
CA ILE A 378 -3.74 15.74 23.62
C ILE A 378 -4.94 14.84 23.33
N ALA A 379 -4.72 13.59 22.91
CA ALA A 379 -5.79 12.64 22.61
C ALA A 379 -6.64 12.27 23.85
N ASN A 380 -6.01 12.18 25.02
CA ASN A 380 -6.67 11.83 26.27
C ASN A 380 -7.27 13.03 27.01
N SER A 381 -6.97 14.26 26.60
CA SER A 381 -7.57 15.44 27.22
C SER A 381 -9.07 15.46 26.87
N PRO A 382 -9.98 15.24 27.84
CA PRO A 382 -11.40 15.12 27.57
C PRO A 382 -11.93 16.48 27.11
N HIS A 383 -12.07 16.63 25.79
CA HIS A 383 -12.80 17.68 25.09
C HIS A 383 -12.51 19.12 25.58
N GLN A 384 -11.84 19.90 24.73
CA GLN A 384 -12.15 21.31 24.60
C GLN A 384 -13.15 21.47 23.46
N PRO A 385 -14.49 21.47 23.71
CA PRO A 385 -15.41 22.02 22.74
C PRO A 385 -15.37 23.55 22.89
N ARG A 386 -15.29 24.23 21.74
CA ARG A 386 -15.20 25.69 21.52
C ARG A 386 -13.82 26.33 21.76
N GLN A 387 -13.02 26.37 20.70
CA GLN A 387 -12.43 27.66 20.34
C GLN A 387 -13.33 28.33 19.27
N PRO A 388 -13.70 29.62 19.44
CA PRO A 388 -14.23 30.41 18.34
C PRO A 388 -13.11 30.59 17.30
N ALA A 389 -13.51 30.88 16.07
CA ALA A 389 -12.63 31.19 14.96
C ALA A 389 -11.37 31.97 15.38
N PHE A 390 -10.20 31.44 15.02
CA PHE A 390 -8.93 32.16 15.08
C PHE A 390 -9.09 33.50 14.32
N GLY A 391 -9.04 34.64 15.03
CA GLY A 391 -8.69 35.92 14.41
C GLY A 391 -9.73 37.06 14.36
N GLN A 392 -10.68 37.21 15.29
CA GLN A 392 -11.39 38.50 15.44
C GLN A 392 -10.92 39.32 16.65
N PRO A 393 -10.56 40.61 16.48
CA PRO A 393 -10.27 41.50 17.60
C PRO A 393 -11.57 41.80 18.37
N VAL A 394 -11.54 41.55 19.67
CA VAL A 394 -12.67 41.80 20.58
C VAL A 394 -12.86 43.31 20.74
N GLN A 395 -13.88 43.85 20.09
CA GLN A 395 -14.39 45.19 20.38
C GLN A 395 -15.28 45.10 21.63
N GLN A 396 -14.81 45.66 22.74
CA GLN A 396 -15.59 45.78 23.98
C GLN A 396 -16.82 46.65 23.73
N VAL A 397 -18.01 46.06 23.82
CA VAL A 397 -19.27 46.79 23.96
C VAL A 397 -19.90 46.40 25.30
N ALA A 398 -20.27 47.42 26.06
CA ALA A 398 -20.84 47.36 27.40
C ALA A 398 -22.14 46.53 27.50
N PRO A 399 -22.50 46.01 28.68
CA PRO A 399 -23.63 45.10 28.83
C PRO A 399 -24.96 45.85 28.99
N PRO A 400 -26.06 45.37 28.40
CA PRO A 400 -27.38 45.68 28.91
C PRO A 400 -27.98 44.49 29.68
N ALA A 401 -28.47 44.84 30.87
CA ALA A 401 -29.68 44.40 31.55
C ALA A 401 -30.17 42.95 31.36
N GLN A 402 -30.09 42.24 32.50
CA GLN A 402 -31.01 41.23 33.03
C GLN A 402 -32.33 41.03 32.26
N PHE A 403 -32.51 39.83 31.71
CA PHE A 403 -33.83 39.27 31.40
C PHE A 403 -33.92 37.81 31.87
N GLY A 404 -34.97 37.58 32.66
CA GLY A 404 -35.69 36.34 32.98
C GLY A 404 -35.05 34.97 32.71
N ALA A 405 -34.85 34.23 33.80
CA ALA A 405 -34.73 32.78 33.79
C ALA A 405 -35.99 32.13 33.19
N ALA A 406 -35.92 31.74 31.93
CA ALA A 406 -36.83 30.77 31.34
C ALA A 406 -36.34 29.37 31.69
N VAL A 407 -37.12 28.66 32.49
CA VAL A 407 -36.97 27.23 32.77
C VAL A 407 -37.09 26.49 31.44
N VAL A 408 -35.96 26.03 30.89
CA VAL A 408 -35.92 25.12 29.76
C VAL A 408 -36.46 23.78 30.25
N LYS A 409 -37.65 23.40 29.76
CA LYS A 409 -38.21 22.07 29.95
C LYS A 409 -37.20 21.04 29.45
N ALA A 410 -37.04 19.95 30.20
CA ALA A 410 -36.28 18.78 29.78
C ALA A 410 -36.90 18.23 28.48
N ASP A 411 -36.32 18.63 27.35
CA ASP A 411 -36.70 18.12 26.04
C ASP A 411 -36.34 16.63 25.94
N ALA A 412 -37.27 15.87 25.38
CA ALA A 412 -37.25 14.41 25.29
C ALA A 412 -35.92 13.90 24.73
N VAL A 413 -35.30 12.95 25.43
CA VAL A 413 -34.15 12.18 24.92
C VAL A 413 -34.57 11.61 23.56
N PRO A 414 -33.88 11.97 22.45
CA PRO A 414 -34.22 11.48 21.13
C PRO A 414 -34.28 9.95 21.16
N ASN A 415 -35.38 9.38 20.67
CA ASN A 415 -35.54 7.93 20.61
C ASN A 415 -34.42 7.33 19.75
N VAL A 416 -33.42 6.72 20.40
CA VAL A 416 -32.21 6.17 19.75
C VAL A 416 -32.59 5.18 18.64
N HIS A 417 -33.69 4.45 18.79
CA HIS A 417 -34.17 3.52 17.77
C HIS A 417 -34.67 4.21 16.49
N ALA A 418 -35.25 5.42 16.60
CA ALA A 418 -35.64 6.19 15.43
C ALA A 418 -34.38 6.71 14.69
N ALA A 419 -33.41 7.25 15.43
CA ALA A 419 -32.15 7.71 14.86
C ALA A 419 -31.35 6.57 14.19
N LEU A 420 -31.38 5.36 14.76
CA LEU A 420 -30.76 4.17 14.17
C LEU A 420 -31.44 3.75 12.86
N ARG A 421 -32.76 3.87 12.77
CA ARG A 421 -33.50 3.56 11.52
C ARG A 421 -33.13 4.54 10.41
N ASP A 422 -33.13 5.83 10.72
CA ASP A 422 -32.74 6.88 9.76
C ASP A 422 -31.28 6.73 9.33
N PHE A 423 -30.40 6.36 10.27
CA PHE A 423 -29.01 6.06 10.01
C PHE A 423 -28.84 4.86 9.08
N ALA A 424 -29.54 3.75 9.35
CA ALA A 424 -29.52 2.56 8.51
C ALA A 424 -30.01 2.84 7.09
N GLN A 425 -31.11 3.60 6.96
CA GLN A 425 -31.65 4.01 5.68
C GLN A 425 -30.67 4.93 4.92
N ARG A 426 -30.08 5.91 5.60
CA ARG A 426 -29.11 6.85 5.02
C ARG A 426 -27.90 6.14 4.41
N TRP A 427 -27.44 5.07 5.04
CA TRP A 427 -26.22 4.36 4.63
C TRP A 427 -26.49 3.05 3.88
N GLY A 428 -27.76 2.74 3.59
CA GLY A 428 -28.15 1.51 2.87
C GLY A 428 -27.74 0.24 3.61
N LEU A 429 -27.84 0.24 4.94
CA LEU A 429 -27.51 -0.94 5.75
C LEU A 429 -28.59 -2.01 5.62
N ASN A 430 -28.19 -3.28 5.58
CA ASN A 430 -29.14 -4.39 5.59
C ASN A 430 -29.78 -4.59 6.99
N GLU A 431 -30.78 -5.46 7.09
CA GLU A 431 -31.49 -5.70 8.35
C GLU A 431 -30.57 -6.31 9.42
N GLN A 432 -29.60 -7.14 9.03
CA GLN A 432 -28.62 -7.74 9.95
C GLN A 432 -27.73 -6.67 10.61
N ALA A 433 -27.18 -5.75 9.82
CA ALA A 433 -26.41 -4.61 10.30
C ALA A 433 -27.25 -3.71 11.23
N SER A 434 -28.52 -3.50 10.87
CA SER A 434 -29.46 -2.71 11.66
C SER A 434 -29.87 -3.39 12.96
N ALA A 435 -30.01 -4.71 12.98
CA ALA A 435 -30.23 -5.51 14.17
C ALA A 435 -29.01 -5.48 15.09
N PHE A 436 -27.81 -5.61 14.54
CA PHE A 436 -26.56 -5.51 15.30
C PHE A 436 -26.41 -4.14 15.98
N LEU A 437 -26.62 -3.03 15.26
CA LEU A 437 -26.51 -1.69 15.86
C LEU A 437 -27.54 -1.45 16.98
N ARG A 438 -28.72 -2.08 16.89
CA ARG A 438 -29.74 -2.05 17.96
C ARG A 438 -29.35 -2.88 19.17
N ALA A 439 -28.63 -3.99 18.96
CA ALA A 439 -28.16 -4.88 20.02
C ALA A 439 -26.83 -4.40 20.65
N ALA A 440 -26.08 -3.54 19.97
CA ALA A 440 -24.85 -2.97 20.50
C ALA A 440 -25.12 -2.07 21.73
N PRO A 441 -24.16 -1.93 22.66
CA PRO A 441 -24.31 -1.07 23.82
C PRO A 441 -24.71 0.37 23.43
N GLU A 442 -25.67 0.96 24.16
CA GLU A 442 -26.24 2.27 23.82
C GLU A 442 -25.15 3.35 23.66
N ALA A 443 -24.17 3.37 24.56
CA ALA A 443 -23.03 4.29 24.54
C ALA A 443 -22.12 4.15 23.30
N VAL A 444 -22.14 2.99 22.63
CA VAL A 444 -21.43 2.76 21.36
C VAL A 444 -22.32 3.18 20.20
N SER A 445 -23.57 2.74 20.18
CA SER A 445 -24.52 3.06 19.11
C SER A 445 -24.73 4.57 18.95
N SER A 446 -24.82 5.33 20.04
CA SER A 446 -25.01 6.79 19.98
C SER A 446 -23.82 7.52 19.34
N VAL A 447 -22.59 7.12 19.68
CA VAL A 447 -21.36 7.67 19.09
C VAL A 447 -21.25 7.29 17.61
N VAL A 448 -21.65 6.07 17.26
CA VAL A 448 -21.66 5.58 15.88
C VAL A 448 -22.64 6.40 15.04
N VAL A 449 -23.88 6.58 15.50
CA VAL A 449 -24.90 7.37 14.80
C VAL A 449 -24.45 8.84 14.64
N ALA A 450 -23.82 9.41 15.67
CA ALA A 450 -23.39 10.81 15.66
C ALA A 450 -22.15 11.07 14.80
N SER A 451 -21.19 10.15 14.78
CA SER A 451 -19.84 10.43 14.26
C SER A 451 -19.43 9.61 13.04
N PHE A 452 -20.16 8.55 12.69
CA PHE A 452 -19.77 7.71 11.57
C PHE A 452 -19.94 8.43 10.22
N ASN A 453 -18.92 8.31 9.37
CA ASN A 453 -18.92 8.82 8.01
C ASN A 453 -18.38 7.76 7.03
N ALA A 454 -19.21 7.33 6.08
CA ALA A 454 -18.81 6.38 5.06
C ALA A 454 -18.03 7.01 3.89
N ASN A 455 -17.86 8.34 3.86
CA ASN A 455 -17.10 9.00 2.79
C ASN A 455 -15.67 8.44 2.69
N GLY A 456 -15.27 8.08 1.47
CA GLY A 456 -13.96 7.52 1.17
C GLY A 456 -13.85 5.99 1.32
N THR A 457 -14.96 5.25 1.35
CA THR A 457 -14.92 3.81 0.99
C THR A 457 -14.55 3.70 -0.50
N LYS A 458 -13.46 3.01 -0.81
CA LYS A 458 -12.98 2.86 -2.20
C LYS A 458 -13.77 1.79 -2.97
N ASP A 459 -14.43 0.92 -2.23
CA ASP A 459 -15.03 -0.34 -2.62
C ASP A 459 -16.56 -0.34 -2.44
N GLY A 460 -17.14 0.75 -1.92
CA GLY A 460 -18.57 0.83 -1.62
C GLY A 460 -19.01 -0.05 -0.43
N ASN A 461 -18.07 -0.74 0.24
CA ASN A 461 -18.37 -1.58 1.39
C ASN A 461 -18.56 -0.73 2.65
N VAL A 462 -19.74 -0.12 2.77
CA VAL A 462 -20.11 0.71 3.92
C VAL A 462 -20.13 -0.10 5.21
N TRP A 463 -20.62 -1.35 5.16
CA TRP A 463 -20.70 -2.23 6.32
C TRP A 463 -19.33 -2.54 6.91
N GLY A 464 -18.35 -2.97 6.10
CA GLY A 464 -17.01 -3.29 6.60
C GLY A 464 -16.33 -2.09 7.27
N ARG A 465 -16.55 -0.88 6.74
CA ARG A 465 -16.05 0.37 7.36
C ARG A 465 -16.80 0.70 8.65
N LEU A 466 -18.12 0.58 8.65
CA LEU A 466 -18.97 0.81 9.81
C LEU A 466 -18.62 -0.15 10.94
N PHE A 467 -18.52 -1.45 10.66
CA PHE A 467 -18.18 -2.47 11.64
C PHE A 467 -16.79 -2.23 12.23
N GLY A 468 -15.81 -1.88 11.39
CA GLY A 468 -14.49 -1.45 11.86
C GLY A 468 -14.54 -0.24 12.80
N PHE A 469 -15.40 0.74 12.53
CA PHE A 469 -15.62 1.92 13.38
C PHE A 469 -16.31 1.56 14.70
N VAL A 470 -17.40 0.78 14.65
CA VAL A 470 -18.13 0.30 15.84
C VAL A 470 -17.17 -0.42 16.78
N ARG A 471 -16.35 -1.32 16.27
CA ARG A 471 -15.34 -2.05 17.06
C ARG A 471 -14.33 -1.13 17.72
N SER A 472 -13.87 -0.08 17.02
CA SER A 472 -12.94 0.92 17.58
C SER A 472 -13.59 1.76 18.68
N VAL A 473 -14.84 2.17 18.50
CA VAL A 473 -15.60 2.93 19.51
C VAL A 473 -15.85 2.05 20.73
N TRP A 474 -16.28 0.81 20.52
CA TRP A 474 -16.50 -0.17 21.59
C TRP A 474 -15.22 -0.43 22.37
N SER A 475 -14.09 -0.70 21.71
CA SER A 475 -12.82 -0.94 22.39
C SER A 475 -12.35 0.28 23.19
N GLN A 476 -12.55 1.50 22.67
CA GLN A 476 -12.22 2.73 23.38
C GLN A 476 -13.10 2.93 24.61
N LYS A 477 -14.41 2.66 24.50
CA LYS A 477 -15.36 2.78 25.63
C LYS A 477 -15.08 1.76 26.73
N LEU A 478 -14.58 0.58 26.37
CA LEU A 478 -14.19 -0.45 27.31
C LEU A 478 -12.78 -0.25 27.90
N GLY A 479 -11.97 0.63 27.31
CA GLY A 479 -10.57 0.77 27.70
C GLY A 479 -9.74 -0.48 27.40
N LEU A 480 -10.05 -1.19 26.30
CA LEU A 480 -9.27 -2.35 25.88
C LEU A 480 -7.83 -1.94 25.54
N ASP A 481 -6.87 -2.72 26.02
CA ASP A 481 -5.49 -2.58 25.58
C ASP A 481 -5.29 -3.11 24.14
N ASN A 482 -4.09 -2.91 23.60
CA ASN A 482 -3.77 -3.33 22.24
C ASN A 482 -3.84 -4.86 22.05
N ALA A 483 -3.59 -5.64 23.11
CA ALA A 483 -3.61 -7.10 23.05
C ALA A 483 -5.05 -7.62 22.95
N ALA A 484 -5.95 -7.14 23.81
CA ALA A 484 -7.38 -7.43 23.77
C ALA A 484 -8.03 -6.95 22.47
N PHE A 485 -7.71 -5.74 22.02
CA PHE A 485 -8.21 -5.24 20.74
C PHE A 485 -7.71 -6.07 19.55
N GLY A 486 -6.43 -6.44 19.55
CA GLY A 486 -5.82 -7.30 18.54
C GLY A 486 -6.46 -8.69 18.50
N TYR A 487 -6.75 -9.27 19.67
CA TYR A 487 -7.45 -10.55 19.80
C TYR A 487 -8.84 -10.47 19.18
N VAL A 488 -9.69 -9.54 19.61
CA VAL A 488 -11.06 -9.38 19.07
C VAL A 488 -11.02 -9.17 17.56
N ARG A 489 -10.11 -8.31 17.06
CA ARG A 489 -9.95 -8.06 15.63
C ARG A 489 -9.59 -9.29 14.80
N GLY A 490 -8.92 -10.28 15.40
CA GLY A 490 -8.53 -11.52 14.75
C GLY A 490 -9.60 -12.61 14.73
N LEU A 491 -10.72 -12.43 15.43
CA LEU A 491 -11.83 -13.38 15.46
C LEU A 491 -12.65 -13.32 14.16
N PRO A 492 -13.44 -14.36 13.83
CA PRO A 492 -14.49 -14.27 12.80
C PRO A 492 -15.47 -13.13 13.06
N GLU A 493 -16.04 -12.53 12.01
CA GLU A 493 -16.87 -11.31 12.11
C GLU A 493 -18.14 -11.52 12.94
N ASP A 494 -18.80 -12.65 12.76
CA ASP A 494 -19.94 -13.11 13.55
C ASP A 494 -19.59 -13.22 15.03
N VAL A 495 -18.45 -13.82 15.37
CA VAL A 495 -17.98 -13.92 16.76
C VAL A 495 -17.68 -12.53 17.34
N GLN A 496 -17.10 -11.63 16.55
CA GLN A 496 -16.87 -10.24 16.97
C GLN A 496 -18.19 -9.51 17.25
N MET A 497 -19.20 -9.68 16.38
CA MET A 497 -20.52 -9.08 16.57
C MET A 497 -21.16 -9.55 17.87
N GLU A 498 -21.15 -10.86 18.13
CA GLU A 498 -21.69 -11.46 19.36
C GLU A 498 -20.96 -11.00 20.62
N ILE A 499 -19.63 -10.88 20.57
CA ILE A 499 -18.86 -10.34 21.69
C ILE A 499 -19.27 -8.88 21.96
N ILE A 500 -19.37 -8.05 20.92
CA ILE A 500 -19.71 -6.63 21.08
C ILE A 500 -21.12 -6.45 21.69
N THR A 501 -22.08 -7.30 21.32
CA THR A 501 -23.47 -7.21 21.81
C THR A 501 -23.66 -7.84 23.19
N ARG A 502 -22.98 -8.96 23.49
CA ARG A 502 -23.17 -9.71 24.75
C ARG A 502 -22.26 -9.25 25.89
N PHE A 503 -21.09 -8.68 25.60
CA PHE A 503 -20.11 -8.35 26.63
C PHE A 503 -20.54 -7.11 27.43
N ALA A 504 -20.85 -7.31 28.71
CA ALA A 504 -21.22 -6.25 29.65
C ALA A 504 -20.01 -5.87 30.54
N PRO A 505 -19.38 -4.70 30.33
CA PRO A 505 -18.12 -4.35 30.99
C PRO A 505 -18.26 -3.97 32.47
N GLY A 506 -19.49 -3.70 32.93
CA GLY A 506 -19.74 -3.18 34.27
C GLY A 506 -19.36 -4.13 35.43
N GLN A 507 -18.90 -5.34 35.13
CA GLN A 507 -18.65 -6.40 36.12
C GLN A 507 -17.18 -6.84 36.19
N VAL A 508 -16.27 -6.17 35.48
CA VAL A 508 -14.96 -6.74 35.13
C VAL A 508 -13.86 -5.74 35.43
N ALA A 509 -12.83 -6.17 36.17
CA ALA A 509 -11.65 -5.34 36.37
C ALA A 509 -10.87 -5.19 35.05
N ALA A 510 -10.22 -4.04 34.84
CA ALA A 510 -9.54 -3.74 33.57
C ALA A 510 -8.49 -4.79 33.15
N HIS A 511 -7.83 -5.45 34.11
CA HIS A 511 -6.83 -6.48 33.84
C HIS A 511 -7.42 -7.87 33.50
N GLU A 512 -8.73 -8.06 33.71
CA GLU A 512 -9.44 -9.32 33.45
C GLU A 512 -10.21 -9.30 32.12
N LEU A 513 -10.19 -8.18 31.40
CA LEU A 513 -10.94 -8.00 30.15
C LEU A 513 -10.52 -9.02 29.08
N LEU A 514 -9.22 -9.27 28.87
CA LEU A 514 -8.77 -10.21 27.83
C LEU A 514 -9.19 -11.67 28.12
N PRO A 515 -8.92 -12.25 29.31
CA PRO A 515 -9.38 -13.60 29.64
C PRO A 515 -10.89 -13.77 29.49
N GLN A 516 -11.67 -12.75 29.86
CA GLN A 516 -13.12 -12.84 29.78
C GLN A 516 -13.63 -12.68 28.35
N LEU A 517 -13.01 -11.83 27.53
CA LEU A 517 -13.29 -11.78 26.09
C LEU A 517 -12.98 -13.11 25.40
N GLN A 518 -11.90 -13.79 25.81
CA GLN A 518 -11.59 -15.14 25.35
C GLN A 518 -12.66 -16.16 25.78
N ALA A 519 -13.11 -16.10 27.03
CA ALA A 519 -14.17 -16.97 27.52
C ALA A 519 -15.48 -16.78 26.75
N VAL A 520 -15.90 -15.53 26.49
CA VAL A 520 -17.09 -15.23 25.68
C VAL A 520 -16.90 -15.67 24.23
N ALA A 521 -15.72 -15.49 23.64
CA ALA A 521 -15.43 -15.95 22.29
C ALA A 521 -15.55 -17.47 22.17
N GLU A 522 -15.03 -18.21 23.15
CA GLU A 522 -15.16 -19.67 23.20
C GLU A 522 -16.60 -20.09 23.46
N GLU A 523 -17.33 -19.41 24.35
CA GLU A 523 -18.77 -19.67 24.55
C GLU A 523 -19.55 -19.47 23.25
N VAL A 524 -19.31 -18.39 22.51
CA VAL A 524 -19.98 -18.11 21.23
C VAL A 524 -19.64 -19.17 20.17
N ARG A 525 -18.39 -19.64 20.13
CA ARG A 525 -17.96 -20.73 19.22
C ARG A 525 -18.62 -22.07 19.53
N HIS A 526 -18.88 -22.34 20.80
CA HIS A 526 -19.49 -23.59 21.26
C HIS A 526 -21.00 -23.49 21.46
N ALA A 527 -21.56 -22.28 21.43
CA ALA A 527 -22.99 -22.07 21.55
C ALA A 527 -23.67 -22.88 20.44
N PRO A 528 -24.62 -23.76 20.78
CA PRO A 528 -25.38 -24.48 19.77
C PRO A 528 -26.06 -23.42 18.92
N GLN A 529 -25.63 -23.29 17.67
CA GLN A 529 -26.20 -22.30 16.74
C GLN A 529 -27.71 -22.54 16.69
N GLY A 530 -28.45 -21.67 17.36
CA GLY A 530 -29.86 -21.89 17.68
C GLY A 530 -30.67 -22.02 16.40
N ILE A 531 -31.35 -23.16 16.27
CA ILE A 531 -32.24 -23.54 15.17
C ILE A 531 -31.51 -23.89 13.87
N ILE A 532 -30.82 -25.02 13.86
CA ILE A 532 -30.71 -25.85 12.65
C ILE A 532 -31.12 -27.27 13.00
N VAL A 533 -32.13 -27.71 12.25
CA VAL A 533 -32.51 -29.08 11.87
C VAL A 533 -31.52 -30.15 12.29
N ALA A 534 -32.04 -31.25 12.83
CA ALA A 534 -31.29 -32.43 13.28
C ALA A 534 -30.09 -32.76 12.36
N PRO A 535 -28.90 -33.04 12.94
CA PRO A 535 -27.69 -33.31 12.18
C PRO A 535 -27.91 -34.55 11.32
N GLY A 536 -28.11 -34.34 10.02
CA GLY A 536 -28.35 -35.40 9.04
C GLY A 536 -29.33 -35.05 7.92
N ALA A 537 -30.15 -34.00 8.06
CA ALA A 537 -30.96 -33.54 6.94
C ALA A 537 -30.17 -32.50 6.12
N PRO A 538 -30.04 -32.69 4.79
CA PRO A 538 -29.41 -31.69 3.93
C PRO A 538 -30.18 -30.38 4.03
N GLU A 539 -29.47 -29.29 4.31
CA GLU A 539 -30.05 -27.96 4.36
C GLU A 539 -30.62 -27.58 2.99
N ASP A 540 -31.85 -27.07 2.97
CA ASP A 540 -32.50 -26.63 1.73
C ASP A 540 -31.76 -25.41 1.12
N PRO A 541 -31.61 -25.33 -0.21
CA PRO A 541 -30.90 -24.23 -0.87
C PRO A 541 -31.44 -22.83 -0.54
N VAL A 542 -32.73 -22.71 -0.22
CA VAL A 542 -33.34 -21.43 0.17
C VAL A 542 -32.84 -21.00 1.54
N SER A 543 -32.79 -21.92 2.51
CA SER A 543 -32.27 -21.66 3.86
C SER A 543 -30.80 -21.27 3.82
N PHE A 544 -29.99 -21.99 3.03
CA PHE A 544 -28.58 -21.67 2.83
C PHE A 544 -28.40 -20.28 2.21
N ALA A 545 -29.17 -19.96 1.16
CA ALA A 545 -29.08 -18.65 0.51
C ALA A 545 -29.45 -17.51 1.46
N GLN A 546 -30.51 -17.67 2.26
CA GLN A 546 -30.90 -16.70 3.28
C GLN A 546 -29.79 -16.51 4.33
N ARG A 547 -29.19 -17.61 4.82
CA ARG A 547 -28.08 -17.56 5.78
C ARG A 547 -26.87 -16.81 5.22
N CYS A 548 -26.57 -16.98 3.94
CA CYS A 548 -25.45 -16.31 3.28
C CYS A 548 -25.78 -14.90 2.77
N GLY A 549 -26.99 -14.38 2.99
CA GLY A 549 -27.42 -13.07 2.48
C GLY A 549 -27.47 -13.00 0.94
N LEU A 550 -27.78 -14.12 0.31
CA LEU A 550 -27.85 -14.27 -1.14
C LEU A 550 -29.28 -14.03 -1.65
N ASP A 551 -29.39 -13.55 -2.89
CA ASP A 551 -30.66 -13.19 -3.51
C ASP A 551 -31.32 -14.36 -4.26
N ALA A 552 -32.45 -14.07 -4.93
CA ALA A 552 -33.20 -15.07 -5.69
C ALA A 552 -32.40 -15.62 -6.89
N GLU A 553 -31.47 -14.85 -7.47
CA GLU A 553 -30.60 -15.31 -8.55
C GLU A 553 -29.66 -16.40 -8.05
N ALA A 554 -29.10 -16.21 -6.85
CA ALA A 554 -28.25 -17.20 -6.22
C ALA A 554 -29.01 -18.48 -5.85
N ILE A 555 -30.27 -18.38 -5.42
CA ILE A 555 -31.14 -19.55 -5.19
C ILE A 555 -31.34 -20.31 -6.50
N ALA A 556 -31.68 -19.62 -7.59
CA ALA A 556 -31.84 -20.24 -8.91
C ALA A 556 -30.54 -20.92 -9.37
N PHE A 557 -29.40 -20.28 -9.15
CA PHE A 557 -28.08 -20.85 -9.43
C PHE A 557 -27.83 -22.13 -8.61
N LEU A 558 -28.08 -22.12 -7.30
CA LEU A 558 -27.91 -23.30 -6.44
C LEU A 558 -28.82 -24.45 -6.87
N LEU A 559 -30.07 -24.16 -7.24
CA LEU A 559 -31.03 -25.14 -7.75
C LEU A 559 -30.62 -25.72 -9.11
N SER A 560 -29.85 -24.96 -9.91
CA SER A 560 -29.31 -25.44 -11.20
C SER A 560 -28.13 -26.38 -11.08
N LEU A 561 -27.46 -26.43 -9.90
CA LEU A 561 -26.34 -27.34 -9.66
C LEU A 561 -26.84 -28.78 -9.49
N SER A 562 -26.05 -29.75 -9.94
CA SER A 562 -26.32 -31.17 -9.65
C SER A 562 -26.40 -31.41 -8.14
N GLU A 563 -27.23 -32.34 -7.70
CA GLU A 563 -27.51 -32.58 -6.28
C GLU A 563 -26.24 -32.77 -5.44
N ASP A 564 -25.27 -33.57 -5.88
CA ASP A 564 -24.05 -33.77 -5.09
C ASP A 564 -23.16 -32.52 -5.02
N VAL A 565 -23.08 -31.74 -6.10
CA VAL A 565 -22.33 -30.47 -6.10
C VAL A 565 -23.02 -29.48 -5.17
N ARG A 566 -24.35 -29.40 -5.24
CA ARG A 566 -25.16 -28.56 -4.37
C ARG A 566 -24.98 -28.92 -2.90
N THR A 567 -24.98 -30.21 -2.55
CA THR A 567 -24.73 -30.69 -1.19
C THR A 567 -23.35 -30.26 -0.68
N VAL A 568 -22.29 -30.45 -1.48
CA VAL A 568 -20.93 -30.02 -1.11
C VAL A 568 -20.86 -28.50 -0.99
N VAL A 569 -21.50 -27.75 -1.89
CA VAL A 569 -21.54 -26.29 -1.82
C VAL A 569 -22.25 -25.82 -0.55
N ILE A 570 -23.42 -26.37 -0.23
CA ILE A 570 -24.18 -25.99 0.96
C ILE A 570 -23.43 -26.33 2.25
N THR A 571 -22.71 -27.46 2.26
CA THR A 571 -22.00 -27.96 3.44
C THR A 571 -20.65 -27.26 3.65
N ASP A 572 -19.87 -27.06 2.59
CA ASP A 572 -18.46 -26.68 2.70
C ASP A 572 -18.20 -25.20 2.33
N PHE A 573 -19.17 -24.50 1.76
CA PHE A 573 -18.97 -23.10 1.38
C PHE A 573 -18.95 -22.19 2.60
N ASP A 574 -17.82 -21.54 2.81
CA ASP A 574 -17.68 -20.46 3.78
C ASP A 574 -17.94 -19.09 3.12
N PRO A 575 -19.06 -18.42 3.46
CA PRO A 575 -19.33 -17.06 2.99
C PRO A 575 -18.38 -16.02 3.60
N ALA A 576 -17.69 -16.33 4.71
CA ALA A 576 -16.76 -15.43 5.36
C ALA A 576 -15.50 -15.18 4.52
N GLY A 577 -14.95 -13.97 4.65
CA GLY A 577 -13.69 -13.58 4.01
C GLY A 577 -13.81 -13.05 2.59
N THR A 578 -15.02 -12.70 2.12
CA THR A 578 -15.13 -11.83 0.93
C THR A 578 -14.80 -10.39 1.34
N LYS A 579 -13.68 -9.86 0.84
CA LYS A 579 -13.31 -8.45 1.09
C LYS A 579 -14.26 -7.48 0.39
N ASP A 580 -14.81 -7.93 -0.74
CA ASP A 580 -15.54 -7.10 -1.69
C ASP A 580 -17.07 -7.19 -1.47
N GLY A 581 -17.54 -7.91 -0.44
CA GLY A 581 -18.96 -8.15 -0.17
C GLY A 581 -19.70 -9.02 -1.20
N ASN A 582 -19.04 -9.41 -2.29
CA ASN A 582 -19.63 -10.21 -3.35
C ASN A 582 -19.55 -11.72 -3.04
N VAL A 583 -20.42 -12.16 -2.14
CA VAL A 583 -20.56 -13.57 -1.73
C VAL A 583 -20.99 -14.45 -2.91
N PHE A 584 -21.87 -13.93 -3.78
CA PHE A 584 -22.40 -14.70 -4.90
C PHE A 584 -21.33 -15.09 -5.93
N SER A 585 -20.47 -14.17 -6.35
CA SER A 585 -19.38 -14.51 -7.29
C SER A 585 -18.39 -15.52 -6.69
N ARG A 586 -18.17 -15.49 -5.37
CA ARG A 586 -17.33 -16.49 -4.69
C ARG A 586 -18.01 -17.85 -4.66
N LEU A 587 -19.31 -17.89 -4.38
CA LEU A 587 -20.13 -19.10 -4.43
C LEU A 587 -20.07 -19.75 -5.81
N GLN A 588 -20.23 -18.97 -6.89
CA GLN A 588 -20.13 -19.47 -8.26
C GLN A 588 -18.76 -20.09 -8.55
N ASN A 589 -17.69 -19.43 -8.13
CA ASN A 589 -16.33 -19.94 -8.33
C ASN A 589 -16.07 -21.22 -7.51
N PHE A 590 -16.59 -21.29 -6.28
CA PHE A 590 -16.49 -22.49 -5.45
C PHE A 590 -17.26 -23.66 -6.07
N ALA A 591 -18.50 -23.44 -6.49
CA ALA A 591 -19.31 -24.45 -7.17
C ALA A 591 -18.61 -24.98 -8.44
N ARG A 592 -18.05 -24.10 -9.27
CA ARG A 592 -17.23 -24.50 -10.44
C ARG A 592 -16.00 -25.34 -10.05
N ALA A 593 -15.34 -24.99 -8.95
CA ALA A 593 -14.19 -25.75 -8.47
C ALA A 593 -14.58 -27.15 -7.99
N VAL A 594 -15.70 -27.28 -7.28
CA VAL A 594 -16.28 -28.56 -6.85
C VAL A 594 -16.66 -29.42 -8.05
N GLU A 595 -17.34 -28.83 -9.03
CA GLU A 595 -17.74 -29.51 -10.27
C GLU A 595 -16.53 -30.00 -11.07
N ASN A 596 -15.50 -29.16 -11.25
CA ASN A 596 -14.25 -29.55 -11.91
C ASN A 596 -13.48 -30.64 -11.15
N ARG A 597 -13.53 -30.67 -9.81
CA ARG A 597 -12.95 -31.74 -9.01
C ARG A 597 -13.70 -33.05 -9.23
N ARG A 598 -15.03 -33.01 -9.22
CA ARG A 598 -15.88 -34.18 -9.47
C ARG A 598 -15.68 -34.73 -10.87
N LYS A 599 -15.65 -33.87 -11.89
CA LYS A 599 -15.39 -34.26 -13.27
C LYS A 599 -14.06 -35.00 -13.39
N ARG A 600 -12.99 -34.51 -12.75
CA ARG A 600 -11.69 -35.20 -12.71
C ARG A 600 -11.74 -36.56 -12.00
N MET A 601 -12.57 -36.73 -10.98
CA MET A 601 -12.72 -38.02 -10.31
C MET A 601 -13.51 -39.04 -11.15
N LEU A 602 -14.46 -38.59 -11.96
CA LEU A 602 -15.22 -39.43 -12.89
C LEU A 602 -14.42 -39.76 -14.16
N GLU A 603 -13.64 -38.81 -14.66
CA GLU A 603 -12.83 -38.96 -15.86
C GLU A 603 -11.48 -39.62 -15.60
N ALA A 604 -11.03 -39.71 -14.34
CA ALA A 604 -9.85 -40.48 -13.98
C ALA A 604 -10.05 -41.93 -14.45
N PRO A 605 -9.41 -42.37 -15.55
CA PRO A 605 -9.60 -43.72 -16.02
C PRO A 605 -9.10 -44.65 -14.94
N GLN A 606 -9.71 -45.82 -14.80
CA GLN A 606 -9.13 -46.97 -14.13
C GLN A 606 -7.87 -47.47 -14.88
N SER A 607 -7.06 -46.57 -15.44
CA SER A 607 -5.71 -46.84 -15.88
C SER A 607 -4.92 -47.21 -14.63
N GLY A 608 -4.98 -48.51 -14.33
CA GLY A 608 -4.19 -49.14 -13.31
C GLY A 608 -2.78 -48.61 -13.38
N ARG A 609 -2.25 -48.21 -12.23
CA ARG A 609 -0.83 -47.92 -12.07
C ARG A 609 -0.08 -49.10 -12.67
N ASN A 610 0.49 -48.91 -13.87
CA ASN A 610 1.54 -49.75 -14.40
C ASN A 610 2.76 -49.52 -13.50
N VAL A 611 2.74 -50.12 -12.32
CA VAL A 611 3.92 -50.30 -11.48
C VAL A 611 4.79 -51.27 -12.26
N ARG A 612 5.74 -50.72 -13.03
CA ARG A 612 6.79 -51.51 -13.67
C ARG A 612 7.48 -52.32 -12.56
N PRO A 613 7.46 -53.67 -12.61
CA PRO A 613 8.22 -54.46 -11.66
C PRO A 613 9.70 -54.13 -11.84
N ARG A 614 10.32 -53.69 -10.75
CA ARG A 614 11.75 -53.42 -10.67
C ARG A 614 12.46 -54.77 -10.68
N TRP A 615 12.89 -55.21 -11.87
CA TRP A 615 13.83 -56.32 -11.98
C TRP A 615 15.14 -55.88 -11.31
N GLY A 616 15.51 -56.57 -10.24
CA GLY A 616 16.83 -56.47 -9.64
C GLY A 616 17.80 -57.29 -10.49
N GLU A 617 18.93 -56.68 -10.83
CA GLU A 617 20.10 -57.38 -11.36
C GLU A 617 21.03 -57.73 -10.20
N SER A 618 21.53 -58.96 -10.30
CA SER A 618 22.52 -59.64 -9.46
C SER A 618 23.93 -59.11 -9.64
#